data_AF-A0A3D0MG21-F1
#
_entry.id   AF-A0A3D0MG21-F1
#
_cell.length_a   1.000
_cell.length_b   1.000
_cell.length_c   1.000
_cell.angle_alpha   90.00
_cell.angle_beta   90.00
_cell.angle_gamma   90.00
#
_symmetry.space_group_name_H-M   'P 1'
#
loop_
_entity.id
_entity.type
_entity.pdbx_description
1 polymer ?
#
loop_
_entity_poly.entity_id
_entity_poly.type
_entity_poly.pdbx_seq_one_letter_code
_entity_poly.pdbx_strand_id
1 'polypeptide(L)'
;AFDGDAVLFSDESEKIFKDRGLEAFTMNELEAANEPLAGGPFKPFLGALQKFQQAFPAGASPIRTCLVTARAAPAHERVVRTLRAWNIRIDESLFLGGLPKGEFLQAFYADVFFDDQ
;
A
#
# COMPACT_ATOMS: atom_id res chain seq x y z
N ALA A 1 8.58 -6.46 -0.82
CA ALA A 1 7.54 -5.72 -0.06
C ALA A 1 7.61 -4.24 -0.43
N PHE A 2 6.51 -3.51 -0.28
CA PHE A 2 6.39 -2.10 -0.64
C PHE A 2 5.80 -1.32 0.52
N ASP A 3 6.32 -0.13 0.79
CA ASP A 3 5.57 0.83 1.60
C ASP A 3 4.33 1.34 0.83
N GLY A 4 3.35 1.81 1.59
CA GLY A 4 2.10 2.34 1.05
C GLY A 4 2.31 3.74 0.49
N ASP A 5 2.37 4.72 1.39
CA ASP A 5 2.44 6.14 1.05
C ASP A 5 3.80 6.49 0.45
N ALA A 6 3.81 7.48 -0.46
CA ALA A 6 4.97 7.92 -1.25
C ALA A 6 5.67 6.85 -2.13
N VAL A 7 5.32 5.57 -2.00
CA VAL A 7 5.85 4.45 -2.78
C VAL A 7 4.80 3.90 -3.74
N LEU A 8 3.74 3.27 -3.22
CA LEU A 8 2.64 2.74 -4.04
C LEU A 8 1.53 3.76 -4.26
N PHE A 9 1.24 4.56 -3.24
CA PHE A 9 0.29 5.67 -3.27
C PHE A 9 1.04 7.00 -3.32
N SER A 10 0.39 8.03 -3.86
CA SER A 10 0.89 9.40 -3.78
C SER A 10 0.99 9.89 -2.34
N ASP A 11 1.84 10.87 -2.09
CA ASP A 11 2.01 11.56 -0.79
C ASP A 11 0.89 12.56 -0.44
N GLU A 12 -0.17 12.65 -1.26
CA GLU A 12 -1.25 13.64 -1.11
C GLU A 12 -1.96 13.55 0.26
N SER A 13 -2.28 12.34 0.72
CA SER A 13 -2.92 12.19 2.05
C SER A 13 -1.96 12.58 3.19
N GLU A 14 -0.66 12.36 3.02
CA GLU A 14 0.35 12.73 4.02
C GLU A 14 0.49 14.25 4.12
N LYS A 15 0.37 14.97 2.99
CA LYS A 15 0.30 16.43 2.98
C LYS A 15 -0.90 16.94 3.78
N ILE A 16 -2.08 16.34 3.61
CA ILE A 16 -3.27 16.71 4.41
C ILE A 16 -3.01 16.53 5.90
N PHE A 17 -2.38 15.43 6.30
CA PHE A 17 -2.02 15.17 7.70
C PHE A 17 -1.02 16.22 8.23
N LYS A 18 0.04 16.54 7.47
CA LYS A 18 1.05 17.53 7.85
C LYS A 18 0.49 18.95 7.94
N ASP A 19 -0.39 19.32 7.01
CA ASP A 19 -0.92 20.69 6.91
C ASP A 19 -2.11 20.93 7.85
N ARG A 20 -2.97 19.93 8.07
CA ARG A 20 -4.29 20.07 8.72
C ARG A 20 -4.54 19.11 9.88
N GLY A 21 -3.60 18.24 10.19
CA GLY A 21 -3.68 17.31 11.32
C GLY A 21 -4.54 16.06 11.08
N LEU A 22 -4.63 15.24 12.13
CA LEU A 22 -5.24 13.90 12.08
C LEU A 22 -6.75 13.91 11.78
N GLU A 23 -7.49 14.88 12.31
CA GLU A 23 -8.94 14.98 12.11
C GLU A 23 -9.27 15.25 10.64
N ALA A 24 -8.59 16.21 10.02
CA ALA A 24 -8.77 16.53 8.60
C ALA A 24 -8.40 15.36 7.69
N PHE A 25 -7.31 14.66 8.01
CA PHE A 25 -6.93 13.43 7.32
C PHE A 25 -8.03 12.36 7.42
N THR A 26 -8.56 12.13 8.62
CA THR A 26 -9.57 11.08 8.85
C THR A 26 -10.87 11.40 8.12
N MET A 27 -11.32 12.65 8.18
CA MET A 27 -12.50 13.11 7.43
C MET A 27 -12.31 12.94 5.92
N ASN A 28 -11.15 13.35 5.39
CA ASN A 28 -10.84 13.20 3.97
C ASN A 28 -10.82 11.71 3.54
N GLU A 29 -10.22 10.83 4.35
CA GLU A 29 -10.19 9.40 4.05
C GLU A 29 -11.59 8.76 4.10
N LEU A 30 -12.49 9.26 4.96
CA LEU A 30 -13.89 8.82 5.03
C LEU A 30 -14.71 9.33 3.83
N GLU A 31 -14.62 10.62 3.51
CA GLU A 31 -15.34 11.25 2.40
C GLU A 31 -14.90 10.67 1.06
N ALA A 32 -13.59 10.49 0.88
CA ALA A 32 -12.99 9.95 -0.33
C ALA A 32 -12.82 8.42 -0.31
N ALA A 33 -13.49 7.69 0.60
CA ALA A 33 -13.31 6.24 0.75
C ALA A 33 -13.62 5.46 -0.54
N ASN A 34 -14.53 5.98 -1.38
CA ASN A 34 -14.88 5.38 -2.67
C ASN A 34 -13.97 5.83 -3.83
N GLU A 35 -13.09 6.79 -3.60
CA GLU A 35 -12.17 7.33 -4.60
C GLU A 35 -10.79 6.67 -4.45
N PRO A 36 -10.28 6.01 -5.50
CA PRO A 36 -8.95 5.41 -5.46
C PRO A 36 -7.87 6.45 -5.11
N LEU A 37 -6.89 6.06 -4.32
CA LEU A 37 -5.68 6.86 -4.11
C LEU A 37 -4.97 7.07 -5.45
N ALA A 38 -4.29 8.20 -5.59
CA ALA A 38 -3.40 8.41 -6.71
C ALA A 38 -2.17 7.49 -6.61
N GLY A 39 -1.60 7.15 -7.76
CA GLY A 39 -0.47 6.23 -7.85
C GLY A 39 0.85 6.89 -7.49
N GLY A 40 1.63 6.24 -6.65
CA GLY A 40 3.01 6.59 -6.37
C GLY A 40 3.99 6.12 -7.46
N PRO A 41 5.28 6.43 -7.32
CA PRO A 41 6.32 6.13 -8.30
C PRO A 41 6.49 4.62 -8.58
N PHE A 42 6.20 3.75 -7.61
CA PHE A 42 6.35 2.30 -7.77
C PHE A 42 5.07 1.59 -8.24
N LYS A 43 3.95 2.31 -8.45
CA LYS A 43 2.72 1.72 -9.02
C LYS A 43 2.97 0.99 -10.34
N PRO A 44 3.70 1.54 -11.33
CA PRO A 44 3.98 0.84 -12.59
C PRO A 44 4.78 -0.45 -12.37
N PHE A 45 5.71 -0.44 -11.42
CA PHE A 45 6.54 -1.60 -11.09
C PHE A 45 5.72 -2.71 -10.43
N LEU A 46 4.86 -2.39 -9.46
CA LEU A 46 3.90 -3.34 -8.89
C LEU A 46 3.00 -3.93 -9.98
N GLY A 47 2.53 -3.11 -10.93
CA GLY A 47 1.76 -3.57 -12.08
C GLY A 47 2.54 -4.53 -12.99
N ALA A 48 3.85 -4.31 -13.18
CA ALA A 48 4.71 -5.22 -13.92
C ALA A 48 4.90 -6.56 -13.19
N LEU A 49 5.11 -6.52 -11.87
CA LEU A 49 5.20 -7.73 -11.04
C LEU A 49 3.90 -8.53 -11.10
N GLN A 50 2.73 -7.89 -10.99
CA GLN A 50 1.46 -8.59 -11.12
C GLN A 50 1.32 -9.29 -12.47
N LYS A 51 1.66 -8.61 -13.58
CA LYS A 51 1.64 -9.22 -14.92
C LYS A 51 2.55 -10.44 -14.99
N PHE A 52 3.72 -10.35 -14.37
CA PHE A 52 4.63 -11.47 -14.25
C PHE A 52 4.02 -12.61 -13.42
N GLN A 53 3.43 -12.34 -12.25
CA GLN A 53 2.78 -13.35 -11.41
C GLN A 53 1.62 -14.05 -12.15
N GLN A 54 0.87 -13.33 -12.99
CA GLN A 54 -0.23 -13.86 -13.80
C GLN A 54 0.23 -14.83 -14.90
N ALA A 55 1.52 -14.85 -15.25
CA ALA A 55 2.07 -15.83 -16.18
C ALA A 55 2.23 -17.24 -15.55
N PHE A 56 2.05 -17.35 -14.23
CA PHE A 56 2.16 -18.61 -13.50
C PHE A 56 0.78 -19.09 -13.02
N PRO A 57 0.60 -20.41 -12.84
CA PRO A 57 -0.57 -20.95 -12.14
C PRO A 57 -0.73 -20.32 -10.75
N ALA A 58 -1.98 -20.27 -10.27
CA ALA A 58 -2.28 -19.77 -8.93
C ALA A 58 -1.44 -20.51 -7.87
N GLY A 59 -0.71 -19.76 -7.04
CA GLY A 59 0.16 -20.31 -6.00
C GLY A 59 1.52 -20.82 -6.47
N ALA A 60 1.83 -20.75 -7.78
CA ALA A 60 3.10 -21.19 -8.34
C ALA A 60 4.03 -20.04 -8.76
N SER A 61 3.61 -18.78 -8.59
CA SER A 61 4.47 -17.63 -8.87
C SER A 61 5.71 -17.66 -7.97
N PRO A 62 6.92 -17.48 -8.53
CA PRO A 62 8.15 -17.45 -7.74
C PRO A 62 8.32 -16.14 -6.96
N ILE A 63 7.49 -15.14 -7.22
CA ILE A 63 7.51 -13.84 -6.52
C ILE A 63 6.22 -13.71 -5.71
N ARG A 64 6.36 -13.24 -4.47
CA ARG A 64 5.27 -12.80 -3.60
C ARG A 64 5.38 -11.29 -3.36
N THR A 65 4.26 -10.61 -3.41
CA THR A 65 4.16 -9.16 -3.15
C THR A 65 3.48 -8.90 -1.81
N CYS A 66 3.95 -7.89 -1.11
CA CYS A 66 3.40 -7.49 0.18
C CYS A 66 3.34 -5.98 0.25
N LEU A 67 2.18 -5.45 0.66
CA LEU A 67 1.97 -4.07 1.03
C LEU A 67 2.20 -3.94 2.53
N VAL A 68 3.05 -3.00 2.93
CA VAL A 68 3.23 -2.57 4.32
C VAL A 68 2.83 -1.11 4.36
N THR A 69 2.01 -0.70 5.33
CA THR A 69 1.60 0.71 5.42
C THR A 69 1.35 1.13 6.87
N ALA A 70 1.68 2.38 7.19
CA ALA A 70 1.33 2.99 8.46
C ALA A 70 -0.18 3.32 8.57
N ARG A 71 -0.92 3.33 7.45
CA ARG A 71 -2.37 3.53 7.44
C ARG A 71 -3.05 2.45 8.30
N ALA A 72 -4.05 2.87 9.07
CA ALA A 72 -4.88 2.01 9.91
C ALA A 72 -6.37 2.26 9.63
N ALA A 73 -7.26 1.58 10.36
CA ALA A 73 -8.67 1.94 10.34
C ALA A 73 -8.88 3.41 10.73
N PRO A 74 -9.75 4.16 10.02
CA PRO A 74 -10.65 3.73 8.92
C PRO A 74 -10.03 3.72 7.50
N ALA A 75 -8.82 4.26 7.31
CA ALA A 75 -8.19 4.44 6.00
C ALA A 75 -7.84 3.14 5.22
N HIS A 76 -7.81 1.98 5.88
CA HIS A 76 -7.54 0.68 5.23
C HIS A 76 -8.55 0.33 4.13
N GLU A 77 -9.81 0.77 4.27
CA GLU A 77 -10.85 0.49 3.27
C GLU A 77 -10.51 1.10 1.91
N ARG A 78 -10.06 2.37 1.92
CA ARG A 78 -9.68 3.10 0.71
C ARG A 78 -8.48 2.45 0.01
N VAL A 79 -7.52 1.92 0.77
CA VAL A 79 -6.39 1.15 0.24
C VAL A 79 -6.87 -0.10 -0.51
N VAL A 80 -7.74 -0.90 0.11
CA VAL A 80 -8.29 -2.12 -0.52
C VAL A 80 -9.08 -1.79 -1.78
N ARG A 81 -9.89 -0.73 -1.75
CA ARG A 81 -10.65 -0.24 -2.92
C ARG A 81 -9.73 0.25 -4.03
N THR A 82 -8.64 0.94 -3.68
CA THR A 82 -7.63 1.40 -4.64
C THR A 82 -6.98 0.24 -5.36
N LEU A 83 -6.51 -0.78 -4.64
CA LEU A 83 -5.92 -1.98 -5.25
C LEU A 83 -6.93 -2.66 -6.18
N ARG A 84 -8.19 -2.80 -5.75
CA ARG A 84 -9.25 -3.36 -6.61
C ARG A 84 -9.49 -2.52 -7.86
N ALA A 85 -9.55 -1.19 -7.75
CA ALA A 85 -9.73 -0.29 -8.88
C ALA A 85 -8.56 -0.34 -9.87
N TRP A 86 -7.34 -0.58 -9.39
CA TRP A 86 -6.17 -0.79 -10.23
C TRP A 86 -6.09 -2.19 -10.84
N ASN A 87 -7.03 -3.08 -10.51
CA ASN A 87 -6.94 -4.51 -10.77
C ASN A 87 -5.63 -5.13 -10.24
N ILE A 88 -5.20 -4.58 -9.09
CA ILE A 88 -4.16 -4.90 -8.12
C ILE A 88 -4.35 -6.16 -7.27
N ARG A 89 -3.70 -7.29 -7.51
CA ARG A 89 -3.61 -8.36 -6.49
C ARG A 89 -2.26 -8.31 -5.78
N ILE A 90 -2.30 -8.26 -4.45
CA ILE A 90 -1.14 -8.41 -3.57
C ILE A 90 -1.31 -9.70 -2.76
N ASP A 91 -0.22 -10.40 -2.47
CA ASP A 91 -0.27 -11.66 -1.71
C ASP A 91 -0.52 -11.41 -0.22
N GLU A 92 0.02 -10.32 0.34
CA GLU A 92 -0.12 -9.95 1.75
C GLU A 92 -0.29 -8.44 1.95
N SER A 93 -1.05 -8.01 2.96
CA SER A 93 -1.19 -6.60 3.32
C SER A 93 -1.13 -6.40 4.83
N LEU A 94 -0.18 -5.58 5.28
CA LEU A 94 0.09 -5.28 6.69
C LEU A 94 -0.22 -3.80 6.97
N PHE A 95 -1.27 -3.57 7.76
CA PHE A 95 -1.71 -2.25 8.23
C PHE A 95 -1.19 -2.04 9.65
N LEU A 96 -0.10 -1.29 9.78
CA LEU A 96 0.67 -1.21 11.02
C LEU A 96 0.10 -0.19 12.01
N GLY A 97 -0.65 0.82 11.56
CA GLY A 97 -1.26 1.81 12.45
C GLY A 97 -0.28 2.54 13.38
N GLY A 98 0.94 2.78 12.91
CA GLY A 98 2.01 3.40 13.70
C GLY A 98 2.93 2.42 14.44
N LEU A 99 2.69 1.10 14.34
CA LEU A 99 3.66 0.10 14.81
C LEU A 99 4.96 0.15 13.98
N PRO A 100 6.12 -0.16 14.59
CA PRO A 100 7.40 -0.12 13.90
C PRO A 100 7.48 -1.15 12.76
N LYS A 101 7.82 -0.69 11.55
CA LYS A 101 7.94 -1.53 10.34
C LYS A 101 8.97 -2.67 10.50
N GLY A 102 10.07 -2.43 11.21
CA GLY A 102 11.24 -3.32 11.26
C GLY A 102 10.94 -4.74 11.72
N GLU A 103 10.14 -4.90 12.79
CA GLU A 103 9.80 -6.24 13.32
C GLU A 103 8.97 -7.04 12.32
N PHE A 104 8.04 -6.39 11.61
CA PHE A 104 7.21 -7.03 10.59
C PHE A 104 8.02 -7.42 9.36
N LEU A 105 8.91 -6.54 8.89
CA LEU A 105 9.76 -6.82 7.73
C LEU A 105 10.70 -8.00 8.01
N GLN A 106 11.25 -8.08 9.22
CA GLN A 106 12.10 -9.19 9.65
C GLN A 106 11.32 -10.50 9.76
N ALA A 107 10.11 -10.48 10.31
CA ALA A 107 9.25 -11.65 10.40
C ALA A 107 8.70 -12.10 9.02
N PHE A 108 8.52 -11.16 8.10
CA PHE A 108 8.02 -11.43 6.75
C PHE A 108 9.09 -11.98 5.81
N TYR A 109 10.38 -11.92 6.18
CA TYR A 109 11.51 -12.37 5.35
C TYR A 109 11.47 -11.76 3.94
N ALA A 110 11.23 -10.44 3.85
CA ALA A 110 11.28 -9.76 2.56
C ALA A 110 12.70 -9.81 1.96
N ASP A 111 12.84 -10.33 0.74
CA ASP A 111 14.12 -10.27 0.02
C ASP A 111 14.48 -8.83 -0.39
N VAL A 112 13.47 -8.02 -0.70
CA VAL A 112 13.59 -6.61 -1.10
C VAL A 112 12.45 -5.80 -0.50
N PHE A 113 12.76 -4.62 0.03
CA PHE A 113 11.77 -3.65 0.51
C PHE A 113 11.96 -2.30 -0.20
N PHE A 114 10.88 -1.74 -0.74
CA PHE A 114 10.86 -0.41 -1.35
C PHE A 114 10.23 0.57 -0.36
N ASP A 115 11.02 1.50 0.15
CA ASP A 115 10.64 2.57 1.08
C ASP A 115 11.00 3.93 0.47
N ASP A 116 10.36 4.99 0.93
CA ASP A 116 10.66 6.37 0.55
C ASP A 116 11.72 7.05 1.45
N GLN A 117 12.20 6.33 2.48
CA GLN A 117 13.20 6.77 3.47
C GLN A 117 14.56 6.07 3.31
#